data_AF-A0A1G8EL63-F1
#
_entry.id   AF-A0A1G8EL63-F1
#
_cell.length_a   1.000
_cell.length_b   1.000
_cell.length_c   1.000
_cell.angle_alpha   90.00
_cell.angle_beta   90.00
_cell.angle_gamma   90.00
#
_symmetry.space_group_name_H-M   'P 1'
#
loop_
_entity.id
_entity.type
_entity.pdbx_description
1 polymer ?
#
loop_
_entity_poly.entity_id
_entity_poly.type
_entity_poly.pdbx_seq_one_letter_code
_entity_poly.pdbx_strand_id
1 'polypeptide(L)'
;MAIQRKCSPEKWNTRKGCMVGTKDSVKEFNAYLLAFQTKVYEIQRSLLTEGNLVDPELIKRNLTGKDRSAKMFLEIFEEHNENMHRLVGKDYSASTLTKYATCLKSLKLFVQFQYKTSDINVRLMDFKFITSLEMYLKTQKGVGHNTTMGYIKKVKKIVHFCIANKWLNSDPFMAFKVSINKTARTFLSDIEMKRLTEKDLKFGDWRKLGICLFLVATQDLHTLMLQNLQKMRLLKMVMEQHGL
;
A
#
# COMPACT_ATOMS: atom_id res chain seq x y z
N MET A 1 -22.17 30.88 -3.06
CA MET A 1 -20.80 30.60 -2.56
C MET A 1 -20.29 31.91 -1.99
N ALA A 2 -19.85 31.96 -0.74
CA ALA A 2 -19.40 33.21 -0.13
C ALA A 2 -17.86 33.26 -0.15
N ILE A 3 -17.29 34.28 -0.77
CA ILE A 3 -15.84 34.53 -0.89
C ILE A 3 -15.21 35.04 0.42
N GLN A 4 -15.95 34.96 1.53
CA GLN A 4 -15.62 35.46 2.88
C GLN A 4 -15.19 36.93 2.99
N ARG A 5 -15.22 37.70 1.90
CA ARG A 5 -15.09 39.16 1.89
C ARG A 5 -16.42 39.80 1.51
N LYS A 6 -16.77 40.89 2.19
CA LYS A 6 -18.02 41.63 2.00
C LYS A 6 -17.72 42.99 1.35
N CYS A 7 -18.65 43.46 0.53
CA CYS A 7 -18.60 44.78 -0.10
C CYS A 7 -19.96 45.45 0.09
N SER A 8 -19.97 46.77 0.29
CA SER A 8 -21.19 47.57 0.31
C SER A 8 -21.81 47.59 -1.10
N PRO A 9 -23.12 47.34 -1.25
CA PRO A 9 -23.79 47.29 -2.56
C PRO A 9 -23.56 48.55 -3.42
N GLU A 10 -23.51 49.72 -2.77
CA GLU A 10 -23.28 51.04 -3.40
C GLU A 10 -21.92 51.15 -4.11
N LYS A 11 -20.92 50.39 -3.64
CA LYS A 11 -19.56 50.41 -4.18
C LYS A 11 -19.33 49.27 -5.18
N TRP A 12 -20.33 48.44 -5.46
CA TRP A 12 -20.22 47.32 -6.37
C TRP A 12 -20.64 47.70 -7.79
N ASN A 13 -19.79 47.46 -8.77
CA ASN A 13 -20.15 47.60 -10.18
C ASN A 13 -20.61 46.27 -10.75
N THR A 14 -21.92 46.09 -10.91
CA THR A 14 -22.50 44.85 -11.45
C THR A 14 -22.06 44.54 -12.88
N ARG A 15 -21.86 45.57 -13.73
CA ARG A 15 -21.39 45.38 -15.11
C ARG A 15 -19.94 44.92 -15.20
N LYS A 16 -19.07 45.47 -14.35
CA LYS A 16 -17.63 45.17 -14.34
C LYS A 16 -17.25 44.03 -13.39
N GLY A 17 -18.15 43.61 -12.51
CA GLY A 17 -17.88 42.57 -11.51
C GLY A 17 -16.77 42.96 -10.51
N CYS A 18 -16.62 44.26 -10.22
CA CYS A 18 -15.57 44.80 -9.38
C CYS A 18 -16.08 45.91 -8.45
N MET A 19 -15.35 46.19 -7.38
CA MET A 19 -15.63 47.31 -6.49
C MET A 19 -15.10 48.63 -7.11
N VAL A 20 -15.88 49.69 -7.01
CA VAL A 20 -15.58 51.03 -7.53
C VAL A 20 -14.94 51.88 -6.43
N GLY A 21 -13.82 52.52 -6.77
CA GLY A 21 -13.13 53.45 -5.88
C GLY A 21 -11.63 53.44 -6.10
N THR A 22 -10.97 54.48 -5.60
CA THR A 22 -9.52 54.71 -5.76
C THR A 22 -8.72 54.31 -4.52
N LYS A 23 -9.39 54.01 -3.39
CA LYS A 23 -8.76 53.60 -2.13
C LYS A 23 -8.02 52.27 -2.29
N ASP A 24 -6.93 52.10 -1.55
CA ASP A 24 -6.12 50.88 -1.64
C ASP A 24 -6.88 49.63 -1.20
N SER A 25 -7.82 49.75 -0.25
CA SER A 25 -8.72 48.65 0.13
C SER A 25 -9.61 48.16 -1.03
N VAL A 26 -9.97 49.04 -1.96
CA VAL A 26 -10.73 48.68 -3.17
C VAL A 26 -9.83 47.96 -4.17
N LYS A 27 -8.58 48.42 -4.34
CA LYS A 27 -7.59 47.76 -5.20
C LYS A 27 -7.26 46.36 -4.69
N GLU A 28 -7.01 46.19 -3.40
CA GLU A 28 -6.77 44.89 -2.78
C GLU A 28 -7.95 43.94 -2.94
N PHE A 29 -9.18 44.45 -2.77
CA PHE A 29 -10.38 43.64 -2.97
C PHE A 29 -10.54 43.18 -4.42
N ASN A 30 -10.31 44.08 -5.38
CA ASN A 30 -10.36 43.74 -6.80
C ASN A 30 -9.24 42.78 -7.20
N ALA A 31 -8.03 42.94 -6.66
CA ALA A 31 -6.93 42.01 -6.87
C ALA A 31 -7.25 40.62 -6.32
N TYR A 32 -7.87 40.54 -5.14
CA TYR A 32 -8.35 39.28 -4.57
C TYR A 32 -9.42 38.61 -5.46
N LEU A 33 -10.39 39.39 -5.97
CA LEU A 33 -11.41 38.88 -6.89
C LEU A 33 -10.79 38.34 -8.18
N LEU A 34 -9.82 39.06 -8.74
CA LEU A 34 -9.12 38.62 -9.94
C LEU A 34 -8.35 37.32 -9.68
N ALA A 35 -7.58 37.24 -8.59
CA ALA A 35 -6.89 36.01 -8.20
C ALA A 35 -7.86 34.83 -7.99
N PHE A 36 -9.04 35.11 -7.41
CA PHE A 36 -10.08 34.11 -7.23
C PHE A 36 -10.63 33.61 -8.57
N GLN A 37 -10.94 34.52 -9.51
CA GLN A 37 -11.36 34.17 -10.87
C GLN A 37 -10.30 33.35 -11.61
N THR A 38 -9.03 33.75 -11.54
CA THR A 38 -7.92 33.00 -12.14
C THR A 38 -7.90 31.57 -11.62
N LYS A 39 -8.06 31.37 -10.31
CA LYS A 39 -8.10 30.04 -9.69
C LYS A 39 -9.29 29.19 -10.15
N VAL A 40 -10.46 29.80 -10.40
CA VAL A 40 -11.61 29.12 -11.01
C VAL A 40 -11.25 28.60 -12.40
N TYR A 41 -10.66 29.46 -13.23
CA TYR A 41 -10.27 29.11 -14.60
C TYR A 41 -9.16 28.06 -14.63
N GLU A 42 -8.20 28.11 -13.72
CA GLU A 42 -7.16 27.07 -13.57
C GLU A 42 -7.77 25.70 -13.24
N ILE A 43 -8.72 25.65 -12.30
CA ILE A 43 -9.42 24.40 -11.95
C ILE A 43 -10.22 23.89 -13.14
N GLN A 44 -10.96 24.76 -13.82
CA GLN A 44 -11.71 24.40 -15.03
C GLN A 44 -10.77 23.83 -16.11
N ARG A 45 -9.62 24.47 -16.33
CA ARG A 45 -8.63 24.02 -17.31
C ARG A 45 -8.00 22.67 -16.93
N SER A 46 -7.73 22.43 -15.64
CA SER A 46 -7.26 21.12 -15.15
C SER A 46 -8.28 20.03 -15.44
N LEU A 47 -9.55 20.29 -15.11
CA LEU A 47 -10.65 19.32 -15.33
C LEU A 47 -10.81 18.97 -16.81
N LEU A 48 -10.75 19.97 -17.70
CA LEU A 48 -10.78 19.76 -19.15
C LEU A 48 -9.58 18.94 -19.65
N THR A 49 -8.38 19.22 -19.13
CA THR A 49 -7.16 18.49 -19.50
C THR A 49 -7.21 17.03 -19.04
N GLU A 50 -7.87 16.77 -17.91
CA GLU A 50 -8.08 15.42 -17.37
C GLU A 50 -9.22 14.65 -18.05
N GLY A 51 -9.96 15.28 -18.98
CA GLY A 51 -11.09 14.67 -19.67
C GLY A 51 -12.37 14.56 -18.83
N ASN A 52 -12.43 15.26 -17.69
CA ASN A 52 -13.61 15.26 -16.82
C ASN A 52 -14.69 16.20 -17.37
N LEU A 53 -15.96 15.83 -17.19
CA LEU A 53 -17.08 16.74 -17.47
C LEU A 53 -17.01 17.94 -16.51
N VAL A 54 -17.03 19.15 -17.08
CA VAL A 54 -16.97 20.38 -16.31
C VAL A 54 -18.33 20.64 -15.66
N ASP A 55 -18.45 20.26 -14.40
CA ASP A 55 -19.61 20.51 -13.56
C ASP A 55 -19.32 21.69 -12.59
N PRO A 56 -20.20 22.73 -12.53
CA PRO A 56 -20.08 23.80 -11.53
C PRO A 56 -19.95 23.30 -10.08
N GLU A 57 -20.59 22.19 -9.71
CA GLU A 57 -20.40 21.62 -8.37
C GLU A 57 -19.00 21.02 -8.18
N LEU A 58 -18.43 20.41 -9.21
CA LEU A 58 -17.06 19.88 -9.20
C LEU A 58 -16.03 21.00 -9.08
N ILE A 59 -16.21 22.11 -9.81
CA ILE A 59 -15.38 23.31 -9.66
C ILE A 59 -15.52 23.84 -8.23
N LYS A 60 -16.75 23.99 -7.73
CA LYS A 60 -17.03 24.47 -6.37
C LYS A 60 -16.36 23.59 -5.30
N ARG A 61 -16.43 22.27 -5.45
CA ARG A 61 -15.80 21.28 -4.55
C ARG A 61 -14.27 21.37 -4.58
N ASN A 62 -13.67 21.49 -5.77
CA ASN A 62 -12.23 21.69 -5.92
C ASN A 62 -11.75 23.02 -5.33
N LEU A 63 -12.56 24.06 -5.49
CA LEU A 63 -12.21 25.42 -5.09
C LEU A 63 -12.37 25.67 -3.58
N THR A 64 -13.35 25.03 -2.94
CA THR A 64 -13.48 24.99 -1.47
C THR A 64 -12.58 23.96 -0.79
N GLY A 65 -11.86 23.15 -1.57
CA GLY A 65 -11.06 22.04 -1.05
C GLY A 65 -11.88 20.89 -0.47
N LYS A 66 -13.22 20.90 -0.62
CA LYS A 66 -14.11 19.83 -0.14
C LYS A 66 -13.97 18.52 -0.93
N ASP A 67 -13.52 18.58 -2.19
CA ASP A 67 -13.16 17.37 -2.96
C ASP A 67 -11.83 16.75 -2.48
N ARG A 68 -11.06 17.50 -1.70
CA ARG A 68 -9.84 17.02 -1.03
C ARG A 68 -10.17 16.63 0.39
N SER A 69 -11.20 15.80 0.61
CA SER A 69 -11.27 15.07 1.87
C SER A 69 -9.91 14.40 2.06
N ALA A 70 -9.25 14.71 3.17
CA ALA A 70 -7.93 14.19 3.47
C ALA A 70 -8.05 12.66 3.42
N LYS A 71 -7.55 12.05 2.35
CA LYS A 71 -7.53 10.60 2.23
C LYS A 71 -6.53 10.09 3.25
N MET A 72 -7.02 9.28 4.17
CA MET A 72 -6.26 8.75 5.29
C MET A 72 -5.67 7.39 4.89
N PHE A 73 -4.37 7.21 5.12
CA PHE A 73 -3.64 6.08 4.56
C PHE A 73 -4.02 4.76 5.23
N LEU A 74 -4.25 4.75 6.54
CA LEU A 74 -4.62 3.52 7.25
C LEU A 74 -6.03 3.08 6.91
N GLU A 75 -6.97 4.03 6.75
CA GLU A 75 -8.31 3.76 6.22
C GLU A 75 -8.25 3.10 4.82
N ILE A 76 -7.46 3.65 3.89
CA ILE A 76 -7.27 3.04 2.57
C ILE A 76 -6.67 1.64 2.66
N PHE A 77 -5.73 1.44 3.59
CA PHE A 77 -5.13 0.12 3.82
C PHE A 77 -6.18 -0.87 4.36
N GLU A 78 -7.05 -0.44 5.27
CA GLU A 78 -8.16 -1.24 5.78
C GLU A 78 -9.12 -1.67 4.66
N GLU A 79 -9.57 -0.71 3.86
CA GLU A 79 -10.43 -0.99 2.70
C GLU A 79 -9.76 -1.97 1.73
N HIS A 80 -8.45 -1.81 1.49
CA HIS A 80 -7.69 -2.76 0.68
C HIS A 80 -7.70 -4.18 1.27
N ASN A 81 -7.52 -4.31 2.58
CA ASN A 81 -7.53 -5.61 3.25
C ASN A 81 -8.93 -6.25 3.23
N GLU A 82 -10.01 -5.48 3.35
CA GLU A 82 -11.38 -5.97 3.21
C GLU A 82 -11.65 -6.49 1.80
N ASN A 83 -11.21 -5.74 0.78
CA ASN A 83 -11.31 -6.17 -0.60
C ASN A 83 -10.48 -7.44 -0.87
N MET A 84 -9.27 -7.54 -0.30
CA MET A 84 -8.47 -8.77 -0.35
C MET A 84 -9.19 -9.95 0.34
N HIS A 85 -9.85 -9.72 1.48
CA HIS A 85 -10.59 -10.75 2.20
C HIS A 85 -11.70 -11.36 1.34
N ARG A 86 -12.44 -10.53 0.61
CA ARG A 86 -13.49 -10.99 -0.33
C ARG A 86 -12.96 -11.86 -1.48
N LEU A 87 -11.68 -11.72 -1.80
CA LEU A 87 -10.99 -12.44 -2.87
C LEU A 87 -10.14 -13.62 -2.37
N VAL A 88 -10.25 -13.97 -1.08
CA VAL A 88 -9.58 -15.15 -0.52
C VAL A 88 -10.16 -16.42 -1.14
N GLY A 89 -9.27 -17.32 -1.58
CA GLY A 89 -9.63 -18.56 -2.27
C GLY A 89 -9.80 -18.41 -3.79
N LYS A 90 -9.70 -17.17 -4.31
CA LYS A 90 -9.65 -16.88 -5.75
C LYS A 90 -8.27 -16.34 -6.12
N ASP A 91 -8.01 -15.08 -5.76
CA ASP A 91 -6.78 -14.37 -6.12
C ASP A 91 -5.78 -14.29 -4.97
N TYR A 92 -6.25 -14.49 -3.74
CA TYR A 92 -5.42 -14.39 -2.54
C TYR A 92 -5.51 -15.63 -1.64
N SER A 93 -4.38 -16.01 -1.06
CA SER A 93 -4.34 -16.98 0.02
C SER A 93 -4.67 -16.32 1.36
N ALA A 94 -5.25 -17.08 2.30
CA ALA A 94 -5.48 -16.62 3.67
C ALA A 94 -4.16 -16.17 4.34
N SER A 95 -3.05 -16.87 4.08
CA SER A 95 -1.72 -16.48 4.58
C SER A 95 -1.29 -15.10 4.10
N THR A 96 -1.58 -14.77 2.83
CA THR A 96 -1.28 -13.45 2.29
C THR A 96 -2.08 -12.37 3.03
N LEU A 97 -3.38 -12.58 3.24
CA LEU A 97 -4.22 -11.64 3.97
C LEU A 97 -3.71 -11.44 5.42
N THR A 98 -3.37 -12.51 6.12
CA THR A 98 -2.81 -12.41 7.49
C THR A 98 -1.56 -11.53 7.51
N LYS A 99 -0.66 -11.68 6.53
CA LYS A 99 0.55 -10.85 6.43
C LYS A 99 0.22 -9.36 6.21
N TYR A 100 -0.85 -9.05 5.47
CA TYR A 100 -1.32 -7.68 5.25
C TYR A 100 -1.99 -7.11 6.51
N ALA A 101 -2.81 -7.90 7.21
CA ALA A 101 -3.42 -7.50 8.48
C ALA A 101 -2.36 -7.22 9.57
N THR A 102 -1.33 -8.06 9.68
CA THR A 102 -0.22 -7.84 10.62
C THR A 102 0.59 -6.60 10.26
N CYS A 103 0.76 -6.33 8.95
CA CYS A 103 1.39 -5.11 8.46
C CYS A 103 0.61 -3.87 8.90
N LEU A 104 -0.71 -3.85 8.68
CA LEU A 104 -1.59 -2.76 9.09
C LEU A 104 -1.54 -2.51 10.60
N LYS A 105 -1.59 -3.56 11.43
CA LYS A 105 -1.49 -3.43 12.89
C LYS A 105 -0.18 -2.77 13.31
N SER A 106 0.93 -3.17 12.70
CA SER A 106 2.25 -2.59 13.01
C SER A 106 2.35 -1.15 12.55
N LEU A 107 1.73 -0.81 11.41
CA LEU A 107 1.69 0.53 10.87
C LEU A 107 0.86 1.48 11.73
N LYS A 108 -0.30 1.04 12.24
CA LYS A 108 -1.10 1.80 13.23
C LYS A 108 -0.27 2.20 14.45
N LEU A 109 0.48 1.25 15.00
CA LEU A 109 1.36 1.50 16.14
C LEU A 109 2.50 2.48 15.80
N PHE A 110 3.06 2.39 14.60
CA PHE A 110 4.07 3.33 14.13
C PHE A 110 3.51 4.75 14.00
N VAL A 111 2.35 4.92 13.36
CA VAL A 111 1.73 6.24 13.17
C VAL A 111 1.40 6.88 14.52
N GLN A 112 0.84 6.10 15.45
CA GLN A 112 0.60 6.55 16.81
C GLN A 112 1.89 6.90 17.56
N PHE A 113 2.96 6.13 17.37
CA PHE A 113 4.26 6.38 18.02
C PHE A 113 4.91 7.67 17.52
N GLN A 114 4.99 7.84 16.20
CA GLN A 114 5.76 8.89 15.53
C GLN A 114 5.00 10.21 15.40
N TYR A 115 3.71 10.16 15.03
CA TYR A 115 2.90 11.33 14.70
C TYR A 115 1.86 11.67 15.78
N LYS A 116 1.67 10.79 16.77
CA LYS A 116 0.66 10.93 17.85
C LYS A 116 -0.78 11.07 17.33
N THR A 117 -1.02 10.57 16.12
CA THR A 117 -2.34 10.53 15.48
C THR A 117 -2.78 9.09 15.27
N SER A 118 -4.10 8.89 15.16
CA SER A 118 -4.67 7.58 14.84
C SER A 118 -4.43 7.17 13.38
N ASP A 119 -4.25 8.14 12.49
CA ASP A 119 -4.07 7.94 11.05
C ASP A 119 -3.22 9.09 10.45
N ILE A 120 -2.77 8.94 9.21
CA ILE A 120 -1.93 9.87 8.48
C ILE A 120 -2.53 10.19 7.10
N ASN A 121 -2.53 11.46 6.74
CA ASN A 121 -2.95 11.89 5.40
C ASN A 121 -1.95 11.37 4.36
N VAL A 122 -2.45 10.76 3.28
CA VAL A 122 -1.64 10.23 2.17
C VAL A 122 -0.65 11.27 1.62
N ARG A 123 -1.02 12.56 1.60
CA ARG A 123 -0.15 13.64 1.09
C ARG A 123 1.06 13.96 1.97
N LEU A 124 1.03 13.55 3.24
CA LEU A 124 2.15 13.71 4.16
C LEU A 124 3.15 12.54 4.09
N MET A 125 2.90 11.56 3.22
CA MET A 125 3.79 10.43 3.00
C MET A 125 4.92 10.84 2.06
N ASP A 126 6.07 11.15 2.66
CA ASP A 126 7.31 11.47 1.98
C ASP A 126 8.35 10.36 2.17
N PHE A 127 9.55 10.57 1.64
CA PHE A 127 10.68 9.66 1.84
C PHE A 127 11.04 9.50 3.34
N LYS A 128 10.84 10.56 4.15
CA LYS A 128 11.10 10.54 5.59
C LYS A 128 10.14 9.60 6.32
N PHE A 129 8.88 9.55 5.93
CA PHE A 129 7.91 8.60 6.46
C PHE A 129 8.39 7.15 6.25
N ILE A 130 8.85 6.81 5.05
CA ILE A 130 9.31 5.45 4.70
C ILE A 130 10.56 5.05 5.51
N THR A 131 11.55 5.93 5.56
CA THR A 131 12.79 5.68 6.32
C THR A 131 12.55 5.59 7.82
N SER A 132 11.65 6.42 8.35
CA SER A 132 11.24 6.38 9.75
C SER A 132 10.47 5.09 10.09
N LEU A 133 9.63 4.61 9.18
CA LEU A 133 8.95 3.31 9.34
C LEU A 133 9.96 2.16 9.35
N GLU A 134 10.94 2.16 8.45
CA GLU A 134 12.00 1.15 8.44
C GLU A 134 12.78 1.15 9.77
N MET A 135 13.17 2.34 10.23
CA MET A 135 13.89 2.50 11.50
C MET A 135 13.06 2.02 12.69
N TYR A 136 11.77 2.35 12.74
CA TYR A 136 10.86 1.90 13.78
C TYR A 136 10.74 0.37 13.82
N LEU A 137 10.59 -0.28 12.66
CA LEU A 137 10.46 -1.74 12.58
C LEU A 137 11.73 -2.44 13.07
N LYS A 138 12.92 -1.91 12.75
CA LYS A 138 14.20 -2.48 13.19
C LYS A 138 14.48 -2.22 14.68
N THR A 139 14.23 -1.00 15.16
CA THR A 139 14.65 -0.58 16.50
C THR A 139 13.61 -0.89 17.58
N GLN A 140 12.36 -0.47 17.37
CA GLN A 140 11.30 -0.59 18.38
C GLN A 140 10.64 -1.97 18.37
N LYS A 141 10.47 -2.57 17.20
CA LYS A 141 9.87 -3.91 17.08
C LYS A 141 10.90 -5.04 17.01
N GLY A 142 12.19 -4.73 16.88
CA GLY A 142 13.26 -5.73 16.77
C GLY A 142 13.13 -6.65 15.56
N VAL A 143 12.49 -6.19 14.48
CA VAL A 143 12.20 -7.01 13.31
C VAL A 143 13.42 -7.10 12.40
N GLY A 144 13.81 -8.32 12.02
CA GLY A 144 14.94 -8.58 11.13
C GLY A 144 14.78 -7.93 9.74
N HIS A 145 15.91 -7.64 9.09
CA HIS A 145 15.97 -6.87 7.83
C HIS A 145 15.01 -7.39 6.75
N ASN A 146 15.05 -8.68 6.41
CA ASN A 146 14.21 -9.26 5.36
C ASN A 146 12.72 -9.15 5.66
N THR A 147 12.36 -9.32 6.93
CA THR A 147 10.98 -9.16 7.38
C THR A 147 10.55 -7.71 7.24
N THR A 148 11.35 -6.76 7.73
CA THR A 148 11.12 -5.32 7.56
C THR A 148 10.92 -4.94 6.10
N MET A 149 11.77 -5.43 5.20
CA MET A 149 11.63 -5.22 3.75
C MET A 149 10.32 -5.81 3.21
N GLY A 150 9.87 -6.93 3.75
CA GLY A 150 8.55 -7.49 3.49
C GLY A 150 7.38 -6.61 3.94
N TYR A 151 7.49 -5.84 5.03
CA TYR A 151 6.50 -4.83 5.42
C TYR A 151 6.52 -3.64 4.45
N ILE A 152 7.71 -3.11 4.19
CA ILE A 152 7.93 -1.99 3.26
C ILE A 152 7.34 -2.28 1.87
N LYS A 153 7.51 -3.50 1.35
CA LYS A 153 6.90 -3.93 0.07
C LYS A 153 5.37 -3.85 0.07
N LYS A 154 4.71 -4.19 1.20
CA LYS A 154 3.25 -4.12 1.30
C LYS A 154 2.78 -2.68 1.34
N VAL A 155 3.44 -1.84 2.14
CA VAL A 155 3.17 -0.40 2.19
C VAL A 155 3.37 0.23 0.80
N LYS A 156 4.43 -0.15 0.08
CA LYS A 156 4.67 0.29 -1.31
C LYS A 156 3.51 -0.05 -2.24
N LYS A 157 2.92 -1.25 -2.13
CA LYS A 157 1.76 -1.63 -2.93
C LYS A 157 0.55 -0.72 -2.67
N ILE A 158 0.28 -0.36 -1.41
CA ILE A 158 -0.83 0.56 -1.09
C ILE A 158 -0.52 1.98 -1.58
N VAL A 159 0.72 2.45 -1.45
CA VAL A 159 1.12 3.77 -1.97
C VAL A 159 1.00 3.85 -3.48
N HIS A 160 1.41 2.81 -4.21
CA HIS A 160 1.18 2.74 -5.66
C HIS A 160 -0.31 2.75 -6.01
N PHE A 161 -1.16 2.11 -5.21
CA PHE A 161 -2.61 2.22 -5.38
C PHE A 161 -3.11 3.66 -5.18
N CYS A 162 -2.59 4.40 -4.19
CA CYS A 162 -2.91 5.81 -4.01
C CYS A 162 -2.45 6.68 -5.20
N ILE A 163 -1.28 6.40 -5.77
CA ILE A 163 -0.76 7.09 -6.96
C ILE A 163 -1.64 6.81 -8.18
N ALA A 164 -2.03 5.55 -8.40
CA ALA A 164 -2.93 5.16 -9.50
C ALA A 164 -4.29 5.87 -9.42
N ASN A 165 -4.79 6.10 -8.21
CA ASN A 165 -6.01 6.88 -7.96
C ASN A 165 -5.78 8.42 -7.95
N LYS A 166 -4.58 8.89 -8.30
CA LYS A 166 -4.18 10.32 -8.29
C LYS A 166 -4.37 11.03 -6.94
N TRP A 167 -4.33 10.28 -5.83
CA TRP A 167 -4.37 10.86 -4.48
C TRP A 167 -3.01 11.37 -4.02
N LEU A 168 -1.94 10.85 -4.62
CA LEU A 168 -0.56 11.23 -4.37
C LEU A 168 0.12 11.61 -5.70
N ASN A 169 0.77 12.78 -5.72
CA ASN A 169 1.35 13.35 -6.94
C ASN A 169 2.76 12.82 -7.25
N SER A 170 3.46 12.27 -6.24
CA SER A 170 4.86 11.85 -6.35
C SER A 170 5.07 10.57 -5.57
N ASP A 171 5.95 9.70 -6.06
CA ASP A 171 6.26 8.43 -5.39
C ASP A 171 7.32 8.63 -4.27
N PRO A 172 6.96 8.45 -2.99
CA PRO A 172 7.91 8.54 -1.87
C PRO A 172 8.92 7.39 -1.85
N PHE A 173 8.71 6.33 -2.64
CA PHE A 173 9.62 5.20 -2.78
C PHE A 173 10.65 5.35 -3.91
N MET A 174 10.64 6.45 -4.67
CA MET A 174 11.56 6.63 -5.81
C MET A 174 13.03 6.44 -5.42
N ALA A 175 13.45 7.00 -4.28
CA ALA A 175 14.82 6.88 -3.78
C ALA A 175 15.02 5.68 -2.82
N PHE A 176 13.99 4.89 -2.54
CA PHE A 176 14.05 3.82 -1.55
C PHE A 176 14.42 2.47 -2.16
N LYS A 177 15.60 1.95 -1.82
CA LYS A 177 16.09 0.67 -2.32
C LYS A 177 15.72 -0.47 -1.37
N VAL A 178 14.85 -1.37 -1.84
CA VAL A 178 14.49 -2.59 -1.10
C VAL A 178 15.54 -3.67 -1.36
N SER A 179 16.50 -3.84 -0.46
CA SER A 179 17.46 -4.96 -0.48
C SER A 179 16.93 -6.16 0.30
N ILE A 180 17.19 -7.38 -0.15
CA ILE A 180 16.95 -8.59 0.65
C ILE A 180 18.31 -9.25 0.87
N ASN A 181 18.65 -9.52 2.12
CA ASN A 181 19.86 -10.24 2.45
C ASN A 181 19.60 -11.73 2.21
N LYS A 182 20.42 -12.38 1.38
CA LYS A 182 20.32 -13.83 1.19
C LYS A 182 20.59 -14.52 2.53
N THR A 183 19.58 -15.16 3.09
CA THR A 183 19.75 -16.01 4.26
C THR A 183 20.04 -17.42 3.74
N ALA A 184 21.21 -17.97 4.08
CA ALA A 184 21.49 -19.37 3.81
C ALA A 184 20.51 -20.21 4.64
N ARG A 185 19.60 -20.92 3.97
CA ARG A 185 18.82 -21.95 4.66
C ARG A 185 19.79 -23.08 4.96
N THR A 186 20.11 -23.26 6.24
CA THR A 186 20.81 -24.46 6.70
C THR A 186 19.87 -25.64 6.49
N PHE A 187 20.30 -26.57 5.65
CA PHE A 187 19.69 -27.89 5.56
C PHE A 187 20.39 -28.80 6.57
N LEU A 188 19.65 -29.77 7.10
CA LEU A 188 20.26 -30.83 7.90
C LEU A 188 21.07 -31.70 6.95
N SER A 189 22.33 -31.95 7.27
CA SER A 189 23.14 -32.97 6.61
C SER A 189 22.62 -34.37 6.94
N ASP A 190 22.94 -35.37 6.11
CA ASP A 190 22.54 -36.77 6.35
C ASP A 190 22.99 -37.29 7.71
N ILE A 191 24.13 -36.79 8.19
CA ILE A 191 24.69 -37.13 9.51
C ILE A 191 23.85 -36.50 10.62
N GLU A 192 23.43 -35.25 10.48
CA GLU A 192 22.55 -34.58 11.45
C GLU A 192 21.15 -35.20 11.46
N MET A 193 20.65 -35.64 10.30
CA MET A 193 19.41 -36.40 10.18
C MET A 193 19.48 -37.72 10.94
N LYS A 194 20.54 -38.53 10.73
CA LYS A 194 20.73 -39.80 11.47
C LYS A 194 20.84 -39.57 12.99
N ARG A 195 21.58 -38.55 13.42
CA ARG A 195 21.69 -38.17 14.84
C ARG A 195 20.36 -37.74 15.47
N LEU A 196 19.47 -37.14 14.69
CA LEU A 196 18.12 -36.79 15.13
C LEU A 196 17.22 -38.03 15.24
N THR A 197 17.38 -39.01 14.36
CA THR A 197 16.64 -40.28 14.38
C THR A 197 17.07 -41.21 15.52
N GLU A 198 18.36 -41.22 15.86
CA GLU A 198 18.95 -42.06 16.92
C GLU A 198 18.77 -41.47 18.33
N LYS A 199 18.38 -40.19 18.44
CA LYS A 199 18.09 -39.58 19.74
C LYS A 199 16.74 -40.07 20.26
N ASP A 200 16.76 -40.63 21.46
CA ASP A 200 15.58 -41.07 22.19
C ASP A 200 14.83 -39.84 22.74
N LEU A 201 13.94 -39.27 21.91
CA LEU A 201 13.18 -38.08 22.25
C LEU A 201 12.02 -38.47 23.17
N LYS A 202 11.87 -37.79 24.30
CA LYS A 202 10.74 -38.03 25.23
C LYS A 202 9.42 -37.61 24.57
N PHE A 203 8.33 -38.32 24.87
CA PHE A 203 7.01 -38.22 24.22
C PHE A 203 6.43 -36.78 24.09
N GLY A 204 6.88 -35.82 24.91
CA GLY A 204 6.50 -34.40 24.82
C GLY A 204 7.16 -33.60 23.68
N ASP A 205 8.33 -34.02 23.19
CA ASP A 205 9.10 -33.31 22.15
C ASP A 205 8.70 -33.70 20.71
N TRP A 206 8.03 -34.84 20.54
CA TRP A 206 7.56 -35.33 19.24
C TRP A 206 6.54 -34.42 18.57
N ARG A 207 5.77 -33.63 19.33
CA ARG A 207 4.81 -32.67 18.74
C ARG A 207 5.52 -31.52 18.02
N LYS A 208 6.72 -31.13 18.46
CA LYS A 208 7.51 -30.04 17.86
C LYS A 208 8.33 -30.55 16.67
N LEU A 209 8.89 -31.74 16.76
CA LEU A 209 9.71 -32.37 15.70
C LEU A 209 8.86 -33.06 14.63
N GLY A 210 7.74 -33.68 15.01
CA GLY A 210 6.83 -34.40 14.12
C GLY A 210 6.17 -33.51 13.06
N ILE A 211 5.85 -32.25 13.39
CA ILE A 211 5.33 -31.28 12.41
C ILE A 211 6.42 -30.90 11.40
N CYS A 212 7.68 -30.80 11.82
CA CYS A 212 8.80 -30.49 10.90
C CYS A 212 9.13 -31.67 9.98
N LEU A 213 9.15 -32.90 10.52
CA LEU A 213 9.41 -34.12 9.73
C LEU A 213 8.29 -34.44 8.75
N PHE A 214 7.01 -34.27 9.14
CA PHE A 214 5.87 -34.53 8.26
C PHE A 214 5.80 -33.54 7.09
N LEU A 215 6.17 -32.28 7.29
CA LEU A 215 6.20 -31.27 6.21
C LEU A 215 7.36 -31.47 5.24
N VAL A 216 8.51 -31.95 5.70
CA VAL A 216 9.65 -32.29 4.82
C VAL A 216 9.36 -33.57 4.04
N ALA A 217 8.86 -34.61 4.71
CA ALA A 217 8.54 -35.88 4.07
C ALA A 217 7.42 -35.76 3.01
N THR A 218 6.40 -34.93 3.24
CA THR A 218 5.30 -34.76 2.27
C THR A 218 5.70 -33.96 1.02
N GLN A 219 6.65 -33.03 1.14
CA GLN A 219 7.21 -32.31 -0.01
C GLN A 219 8.07 -33.24 -0.88
N ASP A 220 8.87 -34.11 -0.27
CA ASP A 220 9.71 -35.09 -0.98
C ASP A 220 8.90 -36.25 -1.56
N LEU A 221 7.92 -36.79 -0.84
CA LEU A 221 7.02 -37.85 -1.34
C LEU A 221 6.21 -37.38 -2.55
N HIS A 222 5.72 -36.14 -2.56
CA HIS A 222 4.98 -35.59 -3.70
C HIS A 222 5.89 -35.43 -4.93
N THR A 223 7.12 -34.98 -4.74
CA THR A 223 8.11 -34.80 -5.82
C THR A 223 8.55 -36.14 -6.40
N LEU A 224 8.75 -37.15 -5.54
CA LEU A 224 9.07 -38.52 -5.94
C LEU A 224 7.89 -39.23 -6.63
N MET A 225 6.65 -39.01 -6.15
CA MET A 225 5.44 -39.50 -6.82
C MET A 225 5.30 -38.92 -8.23
N LEU A 226 5.51 -37.62 -8.41
CA LEU A 226 5.41 -36.97 -9.72
C LEU A 226 6.48 -37.48 -10.70
N GLN A 227 7.71 -37.68 -10.24
CA GLN A 227 8.78 -38.25 -11.06
C GLN A 227 8.46 -39.71 -11.47
N ASN A 228 7.93 -40.51 -10.55
CA ASN A 228 7.54 -41.89 -10.86
C ASN A 228 6.32 -41.97 -11.79
N LEU A 229 5.34 -41.07 -11.64
CA LEU A 229 4.20 -40.97 -12.57
C LEU A 229 4.63 -40.51 -13.98
N GLN A 230 5.60 -39.60 -14.10
CA GLN A 230 6.17 -39.21 -15.39
C GLN A 230 6.96 -40.35 -16.04
N LYS A 231 7.76 -41.11 -15.28
CA LYS A 231 8.45 -42.30 -15.78
C LYS A 231 7.48 -43.39 -16.25
N MET A 232 6.41 -43.63 -15.50
CA MET A 232 5.35 -44.57 -15.88
C MET A 232 4.64 -44.15 -17.17
N ARG A 233 4.37 -42.85 -17.36
CA ARG A 233 3.79 -42.32 -18.61
C ARG A 233 4.73 -42.46 -19.81
N LEU A 234 6.02 -42.19 -19.62
CA LEU A 234 7.05 -42.37 -20.67
C LEU A 234 7.20 -43.84 -21.04
N LEU A 235 7.22 -44.75 -20.07
CA LEU A 235 7.24 -46.19 -20.33
C LEU A 235 6.01 -46.65 -21.10
N LYS A 236 4.82 -46.15 -20.75
CA LYS A 236 3.58 -46.48 -21.46
C LYS A 236 3.58 -45.99 -22.91
N MET A 237 4.07 -44.77 -23.16
CA MET A 237 4.25 -44.25 -24.52
C MET A 237 5.26 -45.06 -25.34
N VAL A 238 6.37 -45.49 -24.72
CA VAL A 238 7.40 -46.30 -25.38
C VAL A 238 6.87 -47.70 -25.71
N MET A 239 6.08 -48.32 -24.83
CA MET A 239 5.44 -49.61 -25.11
C MET A 239 4.39 -49.50 -26.23
N GLU A 240 3.59 -48.44 -26.24
CA GLU A 240 2.60 -48.18 -27.31
C GLU A 240 3.24 -47.94 -28.68
N GLN A 241 4.44 -47.35 -28.76
CA GLN A 241 5.16 -47.17 -30.03
C GLN A 241 5.86 -48.44 -30.54
N HIS A 242 6.12 -49.42 -29.66
CA HIS A 242 6.80 -50.67 -30.01
C HIS A 242 5.86 -51.88 -30.09
N GLY A 243 4.54 -51.70 -29.94
CA GLY A 243 3.55 -52.75 -30.16
C GLY A 243 3.64 -53.92 -29.17
N LEU A 244 3.99 -53.63 -27.92
CA LEU A 244 3.94 -54.57 -26.79
C LEU A 244 2.73 -54.28 -25.89
#